data_AF-A4FFU1-F1
#
_entry.id   AF-A4FFU1-F1
#
_cell.length_a   1.000
_cell.length_b   1.000
_cell.length_c   1.000
_cell.angle_alpha   90.00
_cell.angle_beta   90.00
_cell.angle_gamma   90.00
#
_symmetry.space_group_name_H-M   'P 1'
#
loop_
_entity.id
_entity.type
_entity.pdbx_description
1 polymer ?
#
loop_
_entity_poly.entity_id
_entity_poly.type
_entity_poly.pdbx_seq_one_letter_code
_entity_poly.pdbx_strand_id
1 'polypeptide(L)'
;MLPPLPSRGGRPTPYCPADPQRYGNWGAKTITCAMLDEHREIWVQVYGPDQPMTQLDVHALDERMSAVLAVLDPVRTEVAALQQHATGELSSALDSRDTADAERRQAEKAARAAEAERDRAVADAERARAEVEAARGEQAAAAQQAEQALADRDQALSERRAAQEEAEAARTDRQHALDRVSAAHERITGLQSALAEERATALERLDELRRQEEQARQSLRAALTEEHEQRLREQSQDFTQRLRDLQRAADERVAELTEQLTSSTRGYAESLAPLHEEIGTLRRDLAARTAAATDAHRRLDALRDSLGHALDATGDDEVRQRLRGILERLPVADAHADDHAQPQDASPSDDAS
;
A
#
# COMPACT_ATOMS: atom_id res chain seq x y z
N MET A 1 -30.55 179.99 -56.52
CA MET A 1 -31.37 181.16 -56.13
C MET A 1 -32.31 180.72 -55.02
N LEU A 2 -32.06 181.18 -53.80
CA LEU A 2 -32.83 180.85 -52.60
C LEU A 2 -33.73 182.04 -52.21
N PRO A 3 -34.93 181.80 -51.63
CA PRO A 3 -35.90 182.85 -51.32
C PRO A 3 -35.48 183.68 -50.10
N PRO A 4 -35.94 184.93 -49.95
CA PRO A 4 -35.53 185.81 -48.87
C PRO A 4 -36.12 185.38 -47.52
N LEU A 5 -35.29 185.45 -46.47
CA LEU A 5 -35.65 185.15 -45.09
C LEU A 5 -36.53 186.26 -44.49
N PRO A 6 -37.71 185.95 -43.90
CA PRO A 6 -38.60 186.96 -43.34
C PRO A 6 -38.19 187.38 -41.91
N SER A 7 -38.65 188.58 -41.53
CA SER A 7 -38.35 189.27 -40.28
C SER A 7 -39.01 188.61 -39.04
N ARG A 8 -38.26 188.67 -37.92
CA ARG A 8 -38.56 188.08 -36.61
C ARG A 8 -39.98 188.38 -36.09
N GLY A 9 -40.70 187.31 -35.74
CA GLY A 9 -41.77 187.32 -34.73
C GLY A 9 -43.10 186.70 -35.18
N GLY A 10 -43.29 185.40 -34.95
CA GLY A 10 -44.62 184.76 -34.99
C GLY A 10 -44.63 183.30 -35.46
N ARG A 11 -44.78 182.36 -34.49
CA ARG A 11 -45.11 180.92 -34.54
C ARG A 11 -44.45 180.00 -35.61
N PRO A 12 -43.83 178.86 -35.20
CA PRO A 12 -43.21 177.92 -36.12
C PRO A 12 -44.25 177.11 -36.91
N THR A 13 -44.09 177.08 -38.23
CA THR A 13 -44.60 176.00 -39.08
C THR A 13 -44.01 174.65 -38.64
N PRO A 14 -44.73 173.53 -38.79
CA PRO A 14 -44.31 172.24 -38.24
C PRO A 14 -43.09 171.72 -39.00
N TYR A 15 -41.93 171.75 -38.34
CA TYR A 15 -40.71 171.10 -38.81
C TYR A 15 -40.87 169.57 -38.71
N CYS A 16 -40.36 168.84 -39.71
CA CYS A 16 -40.59 167.42 -39.96
C CYS A 16 -40.39 166.49 -38.74
N PRO A 17 -41.12 165.36 -38.66
CA PRO A 17 -41.00 164.39 -37.56
C PRO A 17 -39.62 163.72 -37.53
N ALA A 18 -39.14 163.39 -36.33
CA ALA A 18 -37.89 162.68 -36.09
C ALA A 18 -37.95 161.27 -36.72
N ASP A 19 -37.16 161.05 -37.77
CA ASP A 19 -37.08 159.75 -38.47
C ASP A 19 -35.68 159.13 -38.26
N PRO A 20 -35.54 158.16 -37.31
CA PRO A 20 -34.26 157.51 -37.02
C PRO A 20 -33.70 156.74 -38.20
N GLN A 21 -34.55 156.22 -39.08
CA GLN A 21 -34.10 155.41 -40.23
C GLN A 21 -33.46 156.30 -41.30
N ARG A 22 -33.88 157.58 -41.38
CA ARG A 22 -33.38 158.51 -42.39
C ARG A 22 -32.15 159.31 -41.95
N TYR A 23 -32.07 159.68 -40.67
CA TYR A 23 -31.00 160.55 -40.16
C TYR A 23 -30.02 159.88 -39.19
N GLY A 24 -30.32 158.66 -38.71
CA GLY A 24 -29.47 157.93 -37.77
C GLY A 24 -29.57 158.41 -36.32
N ASN A 25 -28.83 157.73 -35.43
CA ASN A 25 -28.72 158.11 -34.02
C ASN A 25 -27.31 158.60 -33.73
N TRP A 26 -27.18 159.72 -33.00
CA TRP A 26 -25.91 160.13 -32.44
C TRP A 26 -25.89 159.79 -30.94
N GLY A 27 -25.19 158.70 -30.61
CA GLY A 27 -25.29 158.09 -29.27
C GLY A 27 -26.71 157.62 -28.96
N ALA A 28 -27.28 158.06 -27.85
CA ALA A 28 -28.61 157.65 -27.37
C ALA A 28 -29.79 158.55 -27.86
N LYS A 29 -29.54 159.55 -28.71
CA LYS A 29 -30.58 160.49 -29.19
C LYS A 29 -30.83 160.31 -30.69
N THR A 30 -32.11 160.29 -31.07
CA THR A 30 -32.54 160.31 -32.47
C THR A 30 -32.34 161.70 -33.06
N ILE A 31 -31.64 161.77 -34.18
CA ILE A 31 -31.34 163.04 -34.84
C ILE A 31 -32.64 163.60 -35.44
N THR A 32 -33.02 164.83 -35.05
CA THR A 32 -34.23 165.51 -35.55
C THR A 32 -33.86 166.68 -36.46
N CYS A 33 -34.77 167.11 -37.34
CA CYS A 33 -34.53 168.27 -38.21
C CYS A 33 -34.20 169.55 -37.41
N ALA A 34 -34.78 169.72 -36.21
CA ALA A 34 -34.45 170.86 -35.35
C ALA A 34 -33.00 170.80 -34.86
N MET A 35 -32.51 169.61 -34.50
CA MET A 35 -31.12 169.42 -34.06
C MET A 35 -30.14 169.64 -35.22
N LEU A 36 -30.49 169.18 -36.43
CA LEU A 36 -29.68 169.42 -37.62
C LEU A 36 -29.69 170.90 -38.04
N ASP A 37 -30.83 171.59 -37.93
CA ASP A 37 -30.90 173.04 -38.21
C ASP A 37 -30.15 173.84 -37.14
N GLU A 38 -30.20 173.48 -35.86
CA GLU A 38 -29.46 174.14 -34.78
C GLU A 38 -27.94 173.91 -34.91
N HIS A 39 -27.53 172.68 -35.25
CA HIS A 39 -26.13 172.39 -35.58
C HIS A 39 -25.68 173.11 -36.86
N ARG A 40 -26.56 173.24 -37.87
CA ARG A 40 -26.30 174.05 -39.06
C ARG A 40 -26.25 175.53 -38.74
N GLU A 41 -27.05 176.03 -37.80
CA GLU A 41 -27.05 177.43 -37.35
C GLU A 41 -25.75 177.76 -36.61
N ILE A 42 -25.30 176.86 -35.72
CA ILE A 42 -23.99 176.95 -35.06
C ILE A 42 -22.87 176.93 -36.11
N TRP A 43 -22.96 176.03 -37.09
CA TRP A 43 -21.94 175.90 -38.12
C TRP A 43 -21.90 177.12 -39.07
N VAL A 44 -23.05 177.68 -39.45
CA VAL A 44 -23.16 178.92 -40.24
C VAL A 44 -22.72 180.14 -39.44
N GLN A 45 -22.97 180.20 -38.12
CA GLN A 45 -22.49 181.28 -37.26
C GLN A 45 -20.98 181.26 -37.06
N VAL A 46 -20.39 180.07 -36.93
CA VAL A 46 -18.96 179.93 -36.64
C VAL A 46 -18.11 179.94 -37.91
N TYR A 47 -18.61 179.42 -39.04
CA TYR A 47 -17.83 179.20 -40.27
C TYR A 47 -18.40 179.89 -41.53
N GLY A 48 -19.56 180.55 -41.46
CA GLY A 48 -20.16 181.32 -42.55
C GLY A 48 -21.01 180.49 -43.53
N PRO A 49 -21.92 181.11 -44.31
CA PRO A 49 -22.95 180.39 -45.08
C PRO A 49 -22.44 179.55 -46.26
N ASP A 50 -21.18 179.70 -46.69
CA ASP A 50 -20.67 179.14 -47.96
C ASP A 50 -19.33 178.35 -47.86
N GLN A 51 -18.90 177.84 -46.70
CA GLN A 51 -17.66 177.02 -46.63
C GLN A 51 -17.89 175.55 -46.25
N PRO A 52 -17.76 174.57 -47.17
CA PRO A 52 -17.87 173.14 -46.83
C PRO A 52 -16.82 172.70 -45.80
N MET A 53 -17.18 171.72 -44.97
CA MET A 53 -16.29 171.04 -44.00
C MET A 53 -14.95 170.77 -44.68
N THR A 54 -13.91 171.50 -44.28
CA THR A 54 -12.67 171.51 -45.04
C THR A 54 -11.98 170.15 -44.93
N GLN A 55 -11.20 169.77 -45.94
CA GLN A 55 -10.38 168.54 -45.92
C GLN A 55 -9.49 168.44 -44.66
N LEU A 56 -9.19 169.58 -44.01
CA LEU A 56 -8.42 169.67 -42.77
C LEU A 56 -9.11 168.99 -41.56
N ASP A 57 -10.43 169.12 -41.42
CA ASP A 57 -11.14 168.56 -40.26
C ASP A 57 -11.34 167.04 -40.37
N VAL A 58 -11.54 166.56 -41.60
CA VAL A 58 -11.53 165.12 -41.91
C VAL A 58 -10.14 164.56 -41.70
N HIS A 59 -9.08 165.30 -42.08
CA HIS A 59 -7.69 164.90 -41.81
C HIS A 59 -7.38 164.83 -40.31
N ALA A 60 -7.81 165.78 -39.50
CA ALA A 60 -7.52 165.76 -38.05
C ALA A 60 -8.23 164.61 -37.32
N LEU A 61 -9.44 164.25 -37.74
CA LEU A 61 -10.14 163.06 -37.23
C LEU A 61 -9.46 161.78 -37.70
N ASP A 62 -9.04 161.72 -38.97
CA ASP A 62 -8.33 160.59 -39.55
C ASP A 62 -6.96 160.39 -38.90
N GLU A 63 -6.24 161.47 -38.57
CA GLU A 63 -4.99 161.43 -37.80
C GLU A 63 -5.19 160.91 -36.38
N ARG A 64 -6.24 161.36 -35.67
CA ARG A 64 -6.55 160.88 -34.32
C ARG A 64 -7.00 159.43 -34.31
N MET A 65 -7.81 159.04 -35.29
CA MET A 65 -8.29 157.66 -35.42
C MET A 65 -7.14 156.73 -35.85
N SER A 66 -6.26 157.20 -36.72
CA SER A 66 -4.99 156.53 -37.06
C SER A 66 -4.06 156.41 -35.86
N ALA A 67 -3.94 157.44 -35.01
CA ALA A 67 -3.12 157.39 -33.80
C ALA A 67 -3.67 156.40 -32.76
N VAL A 68 -4.99 156.34 -32.58
CA VAL A 68 -5.62 155.35 -31.70
C VAL A 68 -5.49 153.93 -32.25
N LEU A 69 -5.67 153.74 -33.56
CA LEU A 69 -5.41 152.46 -34.22
C LEU A 69 -3.94 152.04 -34.08
N ALA A 70 -3.00 152.98 -34.23
CA ALA A 70 -1.56 152.71 -34.06
C ALA A 70 -1.18 152.32 -32.62
N VAL A 71 -1.90 152.81 -31.61
CA VAL A 71 -1.71 152.40 -30.20
C VAL A 71 -2.40 151.07 -29.89
N LEU A 72 -3.53 150.76 -30.55
CA LEU A 72 -4.28 149.51 -30.34
C LEU A 72 -3.73 148.32 -31.16
N ASP A 73 -3.05 148.57 -32.27
CA ASP A 73 -2.46 147.51 -33.09
C ASP A 73 -1.43 146.66 -32.31
N PRO A 74 -0.49 147.24 -31.53
CA PRO A 74 0.38 146.47 -30.64
C PRO A 74 -0.39 145.57 -29.68
N VAL A 75 -1.44 146.09 -29.04
CA VAL A 75 -2.28 145.31 -28.11
C VAL A 75 -3.00 144.18 -28.84
N ARG A 76 -3.53 144.44 -30.05
CA ARG A 76 -4.14 143.40 -30.89
C ARG A 76 -3.13 142.32 -31.26
N THR A 77 -1.89 142.69 -31.58
CA THR A 77 -0.83 141.73 -31.90
C THR A 77 -0.42 140.91 -30.67
N GLU A 78 -0.35 141.50 -29.48
CA GLU A 78 -0.06 140.78 -28.24
C GLU A 78 -1.19 139.82 -27.85
N VAL A 79 -2.45 140.25 -27.97
CA VAL A 79 -3.60 139.37 -27.72
C VAL A 79 -3.61 138.21 -28.71
N ALA A 80 -3.35 138.45 -29.99
CA ALA A 80 -3.23 137.39 -30.98
C ALA A 80 -2.07 136.43 -30.68
N ALA A 81 -0.92 136.96 -30.25
CA ALA A 81 0.24 136.15 -29.85
C ALA A 81 -0.05 135.30 -28.59
N LEU A 82 -0.71 135.87 -27.57
CA LEU A 82 -1.13 135.15 -26.37
C LEU A 82 -2.17 134.08 -26.69
N GLN A 83 -3.12 134.38 -27.56
CA GLN A 83 -4.10 133.39 -28.03
C GLN A 83 -3.40 132.26 -28.78
N GLN A 84 -2.49 132.56 -29.71
CA GLN A 84 -1.71 131.54 -30.40
C GLN A 84 -0.88 130.69 -29.43
N HIS A 85 -0.21 131.33 -28.47
CA HIS A 85 0.59 130.64 -27.47
C HIS A 85 -0.27 129.73 -26.58
N ALA A 86 -1.39 130.22 -26.03
CA ALA A 86 -2.30 129.43 -25.20
C ALA A 86 -2.93 128.27 -25.99
N THR A 87 -3.25 128.47 -27.26
CA THR A 87 -3.79 127.41 -28.12
C THR A 87 -2.72 126.35 -28.41
N GLY A 88 -1.47 126.77 -28.64
CA GLY A 88 -0.32 125.88 -28.83
C GLY A 88 0.00 125.04 -27.59
N GLU A 89 0.05 125.68 -26.41
CA GLU A 89 0.23 125.01 -25.12
C GLU A 89 -0.90 124.01 -24.84
N LEU A 90 -2.16 124.38 -25.10
CA LEU A 90 -3.29 123.49 -24.94
C LEU A 90 -3.21 122.29 -25.89
N SER A 91 -2.88 122.50 -27.16
CA SER A 91 -2.68 121.39 -28.10
C SER A 91 -1.56 120.47 -27.65
N SER A 92 -0.43 121.02 -27.20
CA SER A 92 0.71 120.23 -26.73
C SER A 92 0.36 119.44 -25.46
N ALA A 93 -0.38 120.03 -24.53
CA ALA A 93 -0.84 119.35 -23.32
C ALA A 93 -1.86 118.23 -23.63
N LEU A 94 -2.75 118.43 -24.61
CA LEU A 94 -3.68 117.40 -25.06
C LEU A 94 -2.93 116.24 -25.75
N ASP A 95 -1.99 116.53 -26.62
CA ASP A 95 -1.15 115.52 -27.28
C ASP A 95 -0.32 114.72 -26.26
N SER A 96 0.23 115.40 -25.25
CA SER A 96 0.96 114.76 -24.14
C SER A 96 0.05 113.86 -23.31
N ARG A 97 -1.17 114.31 -22.98
CA ARG A 97 -2.15 113.49 -22.26
C ARG A 97 -2.55 112.26 -23.07
N ASP A 98 -2.83 112.42 -24.36
CA ASP A 98 -3.25 111.32 -25.23
C ASP A 98 -2.12 110.28 -25.39
N THR A 99 -0.86 110.74 -25.43
CA THR A 99 0.33 109.88 -25.40
C THR A 99 0.42 109.11 -24.08
N ALA A 100 0.29 109.79 -22.94
CA ALA A 100 0.31 109.15 -21.62
C ALA A 100 -0.83 108.14 -21.44
N ASP A 101 -2.02 108.42 -21.98
CA ASP A 101 -3.16 107.51 -21.98
C ASP A 101 -2.89 106.27 -22.84
N ALA A 102 -2.24 106.42 -23.99
CA ALA A 102 -1.82 105.30 -24.83
C ALA A 102 -0.79 104.41 -24.11
N GLU A 103 0.22 105.03 -23.47
CA GLU A 103 1.23 104.32 -22.66
C GLU A 103 0.60 103.58 -21.47
N ARG A 104 -0.33 104.22 -20.74
CA ARG A 104 -1.07 103.57 -19.66
C ARG A 104 -1.84 102.35 -20.15
N ARG A 105 -2.59 102.47 -21.24
CA ARG A 105 -3.33 101.33 -21.83
C ARG A 105 -2.40 100.20 -22.26
N GLN A 106 -1.20 100.54 -22.77
CA GLN A 106 -0.20 99.54 -23.13
C GLN A 106 0.38 98.84 -21.90
N ALA A 107 0.67 99.59 -20.83
CA ALA A 107 1.14 99.04 -19.56
C ALA A 107 0.09 98.12 -18.91
N GLU A 108 -1.19 98.50 -18.95
CA GLU A 108 -2.29 97.65 -18.46
C GLU A 108 -2.41 96.34 -19.26
N LYS A 109 -2.25 96.40 -20.59
CA LYS A 109 -2.23 95.18 -21.43
C LYS A 109 -1.05 94.28 -21.09
N ALA A 110 0.14 94.85 -20.91
CA ALA A 110 1.33 94.11 -20.52
C ALA A 110 1.19 93.46 -19.14
N ALA A 111 0.62 94.19 -18.17
CA ALA A 111 0.34 93.67 -16.82
C ALA A 111 -0.62 92.48 -16.87
N ARG A 112 -1.72 92.58 -17.63
CA ARG A 112 -2.66 91.46 -17.81
C ARG A 112 -2.02 90.24 -18.48
N ALA A 113 -1.12 90.47 -19.45
CA ALA A 113 -0.39 89.39 -20.09
C ALA A 113 0.56 88.68 -19.11
N ALA A 114 1.29 89.45 -18.28
CA ALA A 114 2.17 88.92 -17.26
C ALA A 114 1.39 88.17 -16.15
N GLU A 115 0.22 88.66 -15.74
CA GLU A 115 -0.67 87.95 -14.82
C GLU A 115 -1.14 86.61 -15.41
N ALA A 116 -1.56 86.59 -16.69
CA ALA A 116 -1.96 85.35 -17.36
C ALA A 116 -0.81 84.35 -17.50
N GLU A 117 0.42 84.81 -17.76
CA GLU A 117 1.61 83.93 -17.78
C GLU A 117 1.94 83.39 -16.39
N ARG A 118 1.87 84.23 -15.35
CA ARG A 118 2.06 83.79 -13.97
C ARG A 118 1.02 82.73 -13.59
N ASP A 119 -0.24 82.95 -13.91
CA ASP A 119 -1.33 82.02 -13.56
C ASP A 119 -1.15 80.68 -14.30
N ARG A 120 -0.68 80.70 -15.55
CA ARG A 120 -0.29 79.47 -16.28
C ARG A 120 0.88 78.76 -15.61
N ALA A 121 1.93 79.49 -15.23
CA ALA A 121 3.10 78.90 -14.57
C ALA A 121 2.75 78.28 -13.22
N VAL A 122 1.83 78.88 -12.46
CA VAL A 122 1.31 78.30 -11.21
C VAL A 122 0.54 77.02 -11.49
N ALA A 123 -0.36 77.01 -12.49
CA ALA A 123 -1.11 75.81 -12.86
C ALA A 123 -0.19 74.67 -13.35
N ASP A 124 0.87 74.99 -14.10
CA ASP A 124 1.90 74.03 -14.52
C ASP A 124 2.65 73.45 -13.31
N ALA A 125 3.03 74.30 -12.35
CA ALA A 125 3.70 73.87 -11.13
C ALA A 125 2.81 72.97 -10.26
N GLU A 126 1.50 73.25 -10.18
CA GLU A 126 0.53 72.40 -9.48
C GLU A 126 0.36 71.04 -10.16
N ARG A 127 0.26 71.01 -11.49
CA ARG A 127 0.22 69.75 -12.25
C ARG A 127 1.47 68.91 -12.05
N ALA A 128 2.65 69.51 -12.15
CA ALA A 128 3.91 68.81 -11.92
C ALA A 128 4.02 68.24 -10.50
N ARG A 129 3.53 68.98 -9.48
CA ARG A 129 3.46 68.46 -8.10
C ARG A 129 2.52 67.27 -7.99
N ALA A 130 1.34 67.33 -8.60
CA ALA A 130 0.39 66.22 -8.60
C ALA A 130 0.96 64.97 -9.29
N GLU A 131 1.66 65.14 -10.42
CA GLU A 131 2.33 64.04 -11.12
C GLU A 131 3.43 63.40 -10.27
N VAL A 132 4.23 64.19 -9.56
CA VAL A 132 5.27 63.66 -8.64
C VAL A 132 4.65 62.88 -7.49
N GLU A 133 3.55 63.36 -6.89
CA GLU A 133 2.86 62.62 -5.82
C GLU A 133 2.23 61.32 -6.35
N ALA A 134 1.65 61.34 -7.55
CA ALA A 134 1.13 60.14 -8.19
C ALA A 134 2.26 59.11 -8.43
N ALA A 135 3.39 59.55 -8.99
CA ALA A 135 4.56 58.68 -9.23
C ALA A 135 5.14 58.10 -7.92
N ARG A 136 5.16 58.89 -6.84
CA ARG A 136 5.54 58.39 -5.50
C ARG A 136 4.58 57.33 -4.99
N GLY A 137 3.27 57.53 -5.18
CA GLY A 137 2.25 56.56 -4.83
C GLY A 137 2.42 55.23 -5.59
N GLU A 138 2.65 55.31 -6.89
CA GLU A 138 2.92 54.12 -7.73
C GLU A 138 4.20 53.40 -7.31
N GLN A 139 5.28 54.15 -7.02
CA GLN A 139 6.54 53.57 -6.56
C GLN A 139 6.37 52.89 -5.19
N ALA A 140 5.62 53.49 -4.27
CA ALA A 140 5.33 52.88 -2.97
C ALA A 140 4.50 51.59 -3.12
N ALA A 141 3.49 51.59 -3.99
CA ALA A 141 2.70 50.39 -4.28
C ALA A 141 3.55 49.29 -4.93
N ALA A 142 4.42 49.63 -5.88
CA ALA A 142 5.34 48.68 -6.49
C ALA A 142 6.34 48.11 -5.47
N ALA A 143 6.84 48.92 -4.53
CA ALA A 143 7.71 48.46 -3.46
C ALA A 143 7.01 47.48 -2.53
N GLN A 144 5.76 47.76 -2.13
CA GLN A 144 4.94 46.84 -1.33
C GLN A 144 4.67 45.52 -2.05
N GLN A 145 4.38 45.56 -3.35
CA GLN A 145 4.20 44.35 -4.16
C GLN A 145 5.50 43.53 -4.25
N ALA A 146 6.65 44.19 -4.40
CA ALA A 146 7.94 43.51 -4.41
C ALA A 146 8.26 42.87 -3.05
N GLU A 147 7.96 43.56 -1.94
CA GLU A 147 8.13 43.01 -0.59
C GLU A 147 7.23 41.78 -0.37
N GLN A 148 5.96 41.85 -0.77
CA GLN A 148 5.05 40.71 -0.70
C GLN A 148 5.56 39.54 -1.55
N ALA A 149 6.01 39.79 -2.78
CA ALA A 149 6.55 38.74 -3.65
C ALA A 149 7.82 38.08 -3.06
N LEU A 150 8.66 38.84 -2.33
CA LEU A 150 9.80 38.29 -1.61
C LEU A 150 9.37 37.43 -0.43
N ALA A 151 8.38 37.88 0.35
CA ALA A 151 7.81 37.10 1.45
C ALA A 151 7.20 35.77 0.96
N ASP A 152 6.41 35.82 -0.11
CA ASP A 152 5.81 34.64 -0.75
C ASP A 152 6.88 33.66 -1.25
N ARG A 153 7.96 34.19 -1.86
CA ARG A 153 9.10 33.38 -2.32
C ARG A 153 9.79 32.69 -1.14
N ASP A 154 10.06 33.42 -0.06
CA ASP A 154 10.78 32.89 1.09
C ASP A 154 9.92 31.84 1.82
N GLN A 155 8.61 32.05 1.90
CA GLN A 155 7.66 31.03 2.37
C GLN A 155 7.72 29.78 1.48
N ALA A 156 7.61 29.91 0.15
CA ALA A 156 7.66 28.77 -0.76
C ALA A 156 8.99 28.00 -0.68
N LEU A 157 10.12 28.69 -0.45
CA LEU A 157 11.41 28.05 -0.21
C LEU A 157 11.45 27.28 1.11
N SER A 158 10.82 27.81 2.16
CA SER A 158 10.72 27.12 3.46
C SER A 158 9.87 25.84 3.35
N GLU A 159 8.71 25.92 2.69
CA GLU A 159 7.83 24.78 2.44
C GLU A 159 8.53 23.71 1.60
N ARG A 160 9.28 24.11 0.56
CA ARG A 160 10.08 23.19 -0.24
C ARG A 160 11.15 22.46 0.57
N ARG A 161 11.84 23.15 1.50
CA ARG A 161 12.84 22.50 2.37
C ARG A 161 12.19 21.48 3.29
N ALA A 162 11.07 21.84 3.93
CA ALA A 162 10.32 20.91 4.78
C ALA A 162 9.86 19.66 4.01
N ALA A 163 9.35 19.84 2.78
CA ALA A 163 8.96 18.71 1.92
C ALA A 163 10.16 17.83 1.51
N GLN A 164 11.34 18.41 1.33
CA GLN A 164 12.56 17.64 1.04
C GLN A 164 13.01 16.82 2.25
N GLU A 165 13.02 17.41 3.44
CA GLU A 165 13.34 16.72 4.69
C GLU A 165 12.37 15.55 4.95
N GLU A 166 11.07 15.76 4.74
CA GLU A 166 10.06 14.70 4.87
C GLU A 166 10.27 13.58 3.84
N ALA A 167 10.61 13.92 2.60
CA ALA A 167 10.91 12.93 1.56
C ALA A 167 12.18 12.12 1.88
N GLU A 168 13.21 12.74 2.45
CA GLU A 168 14.43 12.06 2.91
C GLU A 168 14.16 11.13 4.10
N ALA A 169 13.35 11.58 5.06
CA ALA A 169 12.89 10.76 6.18
C ALA A 169 12.12 9.53 5.66
N ALA A 170 11.16 9.72 4.76
CA ALA A 170 10.38 8.63 4.16
C ALA A 170 11.26 7.62 3.38
N ARG A 171 12.30 8.10 2.69
CA ARG A 171 13.28 7.22 2.01
C ARG A 171 14.09 6.40 3.01
N THR A 172 14.50 7.02 4.11
CA THR A 172 15.26 6.37 5.18
C THR A 172 14.41 5.30 5.86
N ASP A 173 13.16 5.62 6.18
CA ASP A 173 12.19 4.67 6.73
C ASP A 173 11.93 3.49 5.80
N ARG A 174 11.80 3.76 4.49
CA ARG A 174 11.67 2.71 3.48
C ARG A 174 12.90 1.81 3.45
N GLN A 175 14.11 2.36 3.51
CA GLN A 175 15.34 1.57 3.54
C GLN A 175 15.38 0.68 4.78
N HIS A 176 15.08 1.24 5.96
CA HIS A 176 15.01 0.46 7.21
C HIS A 176 13.95 -0.65 7.15
N ALA A 177 12.80 -0.39 6.53
CA ALA A 177 11.77 -1.41 6.34
C ALA A 177 12.28 -2.56 5.45
N LEU A 178 12.98 -2.25 4.36
CA LEU A 178 13.59 -3.24 3.47
C LEU A 178 14.67 -4.06 4.20
N ASP A 179 15.54 -3.41 4.98
CA ASP A 179 16.57 -4.09 5.77
C ASP A 179 15.94 -5.06 6.78
N ARG A 180 14.85 -4.66 7.45
CA ARG A 180 14.10 -5.55 8.37
C ARG A 180 13.51 -6.75 7.64
N VAL A 181 12.95 -6.55 6.45
CA VAL A 181 12.40 -7.65 5.64
C VAL A 181 13.50 -8.60 5.18
N SER A 182 14.67 -8.11 4.77
CA SER A 182 15.82 -8.94 4.42
C SER A 182 16.29 -9.77 5.62
N ALA A 183 16.48 -9.12 6.77
CA ALA A 183 16.87 -9.81 8.01
C ALA A 183 15.84 -10.87 8.44
N ALA A 184 14.54 -10.62 8.23
CA ALA A 184 13.50 -11.60 8.47
C ALA A 184 13.59 -12.80 7.50
N HIS A 185 13.86 -12.56 6.22
CA HIS A 185 14.08 -13.63 5.23
C HIS A 185 15.30 -14.47 5.57
N GLU A 186 16.42 -13.85 5.96
CA GLU A 186 17.62 -14.57 6.39
C GLU A 186 17.34 -15.47 7.60
N ARG A 187 16.60 -14.97 8.60
CA ARG A 187 16.16 -15.77 9.75
C ARG A 187 15.26 -16.94 9.35
N ILE A 188 14.30 -16.71 8.46
CA ILE A 188 13.42 -17.78 7.97
C ILE A 188 14.24 -18.86 7.27
N THR A 189 15.16 -18.47 6.38
CA THR A 189 16.05 -19.41 5.69
C THR A 189 16.92 -20.17 6.69
N GLY A 190 17.48 -19.50 7.71
CA GLY A 190 18.26 -20.15 8.77
C GLY A 190 17.44 -21.12 9.62
N LEU A 191 16.18 -20.80 9.92
CA LEU A 191 15.27 -21.72 10.62
C LEU A 191 14.88 -22.91 9.73
N GLN A 192 14.71 -22.71 8.43
CA GLN A 192 14.44 -23.79 7.48
C GLN A 192 15.63 -24.75 7.36
N SER A 193 16.86 -24.25 7.32
CA SER A 193 18.05 -25.09 7.31
C SER A 193 18.20 -25.86 8.63
N ALA A 194 18.05 -25.20 9.77
CA ALA A 194 18.10 -25.85 11.09
C ALA A 194 17.03 -26.94 11.22
N LEU A 195 15.79 -26.67 10.77
CA LEU A 195 14.72 -27.67 10.77
C LEU A 195 15.03 -28.86 9.84
N ALA A 196 15.66 -28.62 8.68
CA ALA A 196 16.08 -29.68 7.78
C ALA A 196 17.18 -30.55 8.40
N GLU A 197 18.14 -29.94 9.09
CA GLU A 197 19.20 -30.64 9.83
C GLU A 197 18.63 -31.46 11.00
N GLU A 198 17.72 -30.90 11.79
CA GLU A 198 17.03 -31.63 12.86
C GLU A 198 16.23 -32.82 12.31
N ARG A 199 15.55 -32.65 11.16
CA ARG A 199 14.84 -33.76 10.51
C ARG A 199 15.80 -34.83 10.01
N ALA A 200 16.93 -34.47 9.41
CA ALA A 200 17.93 -35.43 8.95
C ALA A 200 18.50 -36.22 10.13
N THR A 201 18.92 -35.54 11.20
CA THR A 201 19.45 -36.20 12.41
C THR A 201 18.40 -37.07 13.11
N ALA A 202 17.13 -36.67 13.13
CA ALA A 202 16.06 -37.48 13.68
C ALA A 202 15.82 -38.76 12.85
N LEU A 203 15.87 -38.66 11.51
CA LEU A 203 15.75 -39.83 10.62
C LEU A 203 16.93 -40.79 10.79
N GLU A 204 18.17 -40.28 10.88
CA GLU A 204 19.36 -41.10 11.15
C GLU A 204 19.25 -41.86 12.47
N ARG A 205 18.79 -41.19 13.55
CA ARG A 205 18.53 -41.84 14.85
C ARG A 205 17.47 -42.92 14.74
N LEU A 206 16.41 -42.69 13.97
CA LEU A 206 15.33 -43.65 13.79
C LEU A 206 15.80 -44.89 13.01
N ASP A 207 16.59 -44.70 11.96
CA ASP A 207 17.17 -45.81 11.19
C ASP A 207 18.18 -46.61 12.02
N GLU A 208 18.96 -45.94 12.87
CA GLU A 208 19.86 -46.62 13.81
C GLU A 208 19.08 -47.46 14.84
N LEU A 209 18.00 -46.91 15.41
CA LEU A 209 17.13 -47.67 16.33
C LEU A 209 16.48 -48.89 15.64
N ARG A 210 16.06 -48.76 14.37
CA ARG A 210 15.53 -49.89 13.59
C ARG A 210 16.58 -51.00 13.41
N ARG A 211 17.82 -50.63 13.08
CA ARG A 211 18.93 -51.60 12.96
C ARG A 211 19.20 -52.30 14.29
N GLN A 212 19.21 -51.56 15.38
CA GLN A 212 19.39 -52.12 16.72
C GLN A 212 18.25 -53.07 17.10
N GLU A 213 16.99 -52.72 16.80
CA GLU A 213 15.84 -53.59 17.00
C GLU A 213 15.94 -54.88 16.18
N GLU A 214 16.31 -54.79 14.91
CA GLU A 214 16.52 -55.95 14.03
C GLU A 214 17.63 -56.86 14.55
N GLN A 215 18.77 -56.30 14.95
CA GLN A 215 19.88 -57.04 15.55
C GLN A 215 19.45 -57.72 16.86
N ALA A 216 18.73 -57.02 17.73
CA ALA A 216 18.22 -57.58 18.99
C ALA A 216 17.20 -58.72 18.75
N ARG A 217 16.34 -58.58 17.73
CA ARG A 217 15.42 -59.65 17.33
C ARG A 217 16.15 -60.86 16.77
N GLN A 218 17.18 -60.65 15.96
CA GLN A 218 18.00 -61.73 15.41
C GLN A 218 18.77 -62.46 16.51
N SER A 219 19.41 -61.73 17.44
CA SER A 219 20.12 -62.33 18.56
C SER A 219 19.19 -63.10 19.49
N LEU A 220 18.00 -62.56 19.79
CA LEU A 220 16.98 -63.26 20.57
C LEU A 220 16.51 -64.55 19.88
N ARG A 221 16.25 -64.50 18.56
CA ARG A 221 15.87 -65.70 17.78
C ARG A 221 16.98 -66.74 17.79
N ALA A 222 18.23 -66.33 17.61
CA ALA A 222 19.38 -67.22 17.64
C ALA A 222 19.52 -67.87 19.03
N ALA A 223 19.43 -67.09 20.11
CA ALA A 223 19.51 -67.58 21.48
C ALA A 223 18.38 -68.57 21.81
N LEU A 224 17.13 -68.27 21.43
CA LEU A 224 16.00 -69.18 21.63
C LEU A 224 16.13 -70.48 20.81
N THR A 225 16.67 -70.38 19.59
CA THR A 225 16.93 -71.56 18.75
C THR A 225 18.02 -72.43 19.38
N GLU A 226 19.10 -71.81 19.83
CA GLU A 226 20.19 -72.49 20.52
C GLU A 226 19.71 -73.16 21.82
N GLU A 227 18.92 -72.46 22.64
CA GLU A 227 18.32 -73.03 23.85
C GLU A 227 17.38 -74.20 23.53
N HIS A 228 16.57 -74.08 22.48
CA HIS A 228 15.68 -75.17 22.05
C HIS A 228 16.48 -76.38 21.56
N GLU A 229 17.53 -76.17 20.76
CA GLU A 229 18.44 -77.23 20.32
C GLU A 229 19.15 -77.89 21.49
N GLN A 230 19.61 -77.12 22.48
CA GLN A 230 20.24 -77.64 23.70
C GLN A 230 19.26 -78.53 24.48
N ARG A 231 18.02 -78.06 24.71
CA ARG A 231 16.98 -78.87 25.38
C ARG A 231 16.64 -80.15 24.60
N LEU A 232 16.55 -80.09 23.27
CA LEU A 232 16.33 -81.28 22.44
C LEU A 232 17.49 -82.26 22.56
N ARG A 233 18.73 -81.77 22.58
CA ARG A 233 19.93 -82.61 22.80
C ARG A 233 19.90 -83.26 24.18
N GLU A 234 19.63 -82.50 25.24
CA GLU A 234 19.50 -83.01 26.61
C GLU A 234 18.39 -84.07 26.71
N GLN A 235 17.20 -83.79 26.18
CA GLN A 235 16.10 -84.75 26.14
C GLN A 235 16.47 -86.02 25.36
N SER A 236 17.14 -85.89 24.21
CA SER A 236 17.59 -87.04 23.42
C SER A 236 18.62 -87.89 24.18
N GLN A 237 19.51 -87.26 24.95
CA GLN A 237 20.48 -87.94 25.81
C GLN A 237 19.77 -88.66 26.96
N ASP A 238 18.83 -88.00 27.63
CA ASP A 238 17.99 -88.59 28.68
C ASP A 238 17.20 -89.80 28.17
N PHE A 239 16.54 -89.69 27.00
CA PHE A 239 15.82 -90.81 26.39
C PHE A 239 16.75 -91.96 26.03
N THR A 240 17.93 -91.65 25.47
CA THR A 240 18.92 -92.67 25.13
C THR A 240 19.44 -93.37 26.39
N GLN A 241 19.64 -92.63 27.48
CA GLN A 241 20.07 -93.18 28.75
C GLN A 241 19.00 -94.06 29.38
N ARG A 242 17.74 -93.61 29.42
CA ARG A 242 16.60 -94.41 29.86
C ARG A 242 16.42 -95.69 29.03
N LEU A 243 16.60 -95.61 27.71
CA LEU A 243 16.57 -96.78 26.84
C LEU A 243 17.66 -97.79 27.21
N ARG A 244 18.90 -97.34 27.44
CA ARG A 244 20.00 -98.21 27.88
C ARG A 244 19.71 -98.83 29.25
N ASP A 245 19.18 -98.05 30.19
CA ASP A 245 18.86 -98.53 31.54
C ASP A 245 17.72 -99.57 31.49
N LEU A 246 16.67 -99.32 30.68
CA LEU A 246 15.59 -100.28 30.47
C LEU A 246 16.06 -101.55 29.74
N GLN A 247 16.90 -101.41 28.72
CA GLN A 247 17.51 -102.56 28.02
C GLN A 247 18.34 -103.38 28.98
N ARG A 248 19.19 -102.74 29.78
CA ARG A 248 20.00 -103.43 30.79
C ARG A 248 19.13 -104.14 31.83
N ALA A 249 18.09 -103.49 32.34
CA ALA A 249 17.15 -104.10 33.28
C ALA A 249 16.40 -105.29 32.66
N ALA A 250 16.03 -105.19 31.37
CA ALA A 250 15.41 -106.29 30.63
C ALA A 250 16.40 -107.45 30.43
N ASP A 251 17.64 -107.17 30.05
CA ASP A 251 18.70 -108.18 29.88
C ASP A 251 19.02 -108.88 31.20
N GLU A 252 19.13 -108.14 32.30
CA GLU A 252 19.30 -108.69 33.66
C GLU A 252 18.13 -109.60 34.03
N ARG A 253 16.89 -109.21 33.71
CA ARG A 253 15.69 -110.03 33.97
C ARG A 253 15.61 -111.26 33.07
N VAL A 254 16.02 -111.15 31.81
CA VAL A 254 16.15 -112.31 30.90
C VAL A 254 17.20 -113.27 31.42
N ALA A 255 18.35 -112.78 31.89
CA ALA A 255 19.38 -113.61 32.50
C ALA A 255 18.86 -114.32 33.76
N GLU A 256 18.17 -113.60 34.64
CA GLU A 256 17.55 -114.17 35.85
C GLU A 256 16.50 -115.24 35.51
N LEU A 257 15.59 -114.96 34.57
CA LEU A 257 14.59 -115.93 34.12
C LEU A 257 15.22 -117.14 33.44
N THR A 258 16.31 -116.94 32.68
CA THR A 258 17.05 -118.03 32.03
C THR A 258 17.74 -118.90 33.09
N GLU A 259 18.30 -118.30 34.13
CA GLU A 259 18.90 -119.02 35.25
C GLU A 259 17.84 -119.79 36.05
N GLN A 260 16.69 -119.17 36.34
CA GLN A 260 15.54 -119.82 36.96
C GLN A 260 15.03 -121.00 36.12
N LEU A 261 14.91 -120.82 34.80
CA LEU A 261 14.51 -121.87 33.86
C LEU A 261 15.53 -123.02 33.85
N THR A 262 16.83 -122.70 33.86
CA THR A 262 17.91 -123.70 33.88
C THR A 262 17.92 -124.49 35.19
N SER A 263 17.71 -123.80 36.31
CA SER A 263 17.50 -124.39 37.63
C SER A 263 16.28 -125.32 37.65
N SER A 264 15.13 -124.84 37.14
CA SER A 264 13.89 -125.61 37.06
C SER A 264 14.02 -126.82 36.15
N THR A 265 14.68 -126.69 34.99
CA THR A 265 14.91 -127.82 34.08
C THR A 265 15.90 -128.82 34.65
N ARG A 266 16.91 -128.37 35.40
CA ARG A 266 17.80 -129.27 36.14
C ARG A 266 17.04 -130.03 37.23
N GLY A 267 16.22 -129.35 38.03
CA GLY A 267 15.35 -130.01 39.02
C GLY A 267 14.33 -130.96 38.40
N TYR A 268 13.76 -130.60 37.24
CA TYR A 268 12.87 -131.47 36.48
C TYR A 268 13.61 -132.71 35.95
N ALA A 269 14.81 -132.54 35.40
CA ALA A 269 15.65 -133.66 34.92
C ALA A 269 16.09 -134.59 36.05
N GLU A 270 16.43 -134.05 37.22
CA GLU A 270 16.75 -134.81 38.43
C GLU A 270 15.54 -135.63 38.92
N SER A 271 14.32 -135.12 38.75
CA SER A 271 13.08 -135.87 39.07
C SER A 271 12.71 -136.94 38.03
N LEU A 272 13.10 -136.78 36.76
CA LEU A 272 12.78 -137.70 35.66
C LEU A 272 13.78 -138.85 35.50
N ALA A 273 15.03 -138.64 35.92
CA ALA A 273 16.06 -139.68 35.90
C ALA A 273 15.63 -141.00 36.59
N PRO A 274 15.11 -140.99 37.84
CA PRO A 274 14.67 -142.23 38.50
C PRO A 274 13.48 -142.89 37.79
N LEU A 275 12.56 -142.11 37.23
CA LEU A 275 11.40 -142.63 36.48
C LEU A 275 11.80 -143.32 35.17
N HIS A 276 12.80 -142.79 34.45
CA HIS A 276 13.33 -143.45 33.26
C HIS A 276 14.08 -144.75 33.58
N GLU A 277 14.76 -144.79 34.74
CA GLU A 277 15.42 -146.00 35.24
C GLU A 277 14.39 -147.09 35.64
N GLU A 278 13.26 -146.70 36.24
CA GLU A 278 12.11 -147.57 36.50
C GLU A 278 11.44 -148.08 35.22
N ILE A 279 11.27 -147.24 34.19
CA ILE A 279 10.73 -147.69 32.88
C ILE A 279 11.71 -148.65 32.19
N GLY A 280 13.02 -148.41 32.30
CA GLY A 280 14.06 -149.27 31.73
C GLY A 280 14.17 -150.63 32.42
N THR A 281 13.86 -150.72 33.71
CA THR A 281 13.77 -151.99 34.44
C THR A 281 12.47 -152.73 34.07
N LEU A 282 11.33 -152.05 34.06
CA LEU A 282 10.03 -152.62 33.64
C LEU A 282 10.05 -153.17 32.20
N ARG A 283 10.69 -152.47 31.26
CA ARG A 283 10.80 -152.96 29.87
C ARG A 283 11.65 -154.22 29.75
N ARG A 284 12.72 -154.36 30.55
CA ARG A 284 13.55 -155.57 30.56
C ARG A 284 12.79 -156.76 31.13
N ASP A 285 12.02 -156.55 32.19
CA ASP A 285 11.16 -157.58 32.78
C ASP A 285 10.04 -158.02 31.83
N LEU A 286 9.44 -157.06 31.10
CA LEU A 286 8.40 -157.36 30.12
C LEU A 286 8.97 -158.15 28.94
N ALA A 287 10.13 -157.75 28.39
CA ALA A 287 10.82 -158.47 27.33
C ALA A 287 11.15 -159.92 27.71
N ALA A 288 11.63 -160.14 28.94
CA ALA A 288 11.91 -161.48 29.47
C ALA A 288 10.64 -162.35 29.55
N ARG A 289 9.50 -161.77 29.96
CA ARG A 289 8.22 -162.48 30.02
C ARG A 289 7.66 -162.81 28.62
N THR A 290 7.78 -161.91 27.64
CA THR A 290 7.37 -162.20 26.25
C THR A 290 8.24 -163.25 25.57
N ALA A 291 9.55 -163.29 25.85
CA ALA A 291 10.43 -164.35 25.35
C ALA A 291 10.03 -165.72 25.93
N ALA A 292 9.69 -165.78 27.22
CA ALA A 292 9.18 -167.00 27.85
C ALA A 292 7.83 -167.45 27.26
N ALA A 293 6.92 -166.51 26.96
CA ALA A 293 5.61 -166.80 26.37
C ALA A 293 5.69 -167.30 24.92
N THR A 294 6.58 -166.74 24.11
CA THR A 294 6.80 -167.17 22.72
C THR A 294 7.47 -168.54 22.64
N ASP A 295 8.37 -168.87 23.57
CA ASP A 295 8.97 -170.21 23.64
C ASP A 295 7.97 -171.28 24.11
N ALA A 296 7.01 -170.92 24.97
CA ALA A 296 5.89 -171.77 25.35
C ALA A 296 4.89 -172.01 24.20
N HIS A 297 4.58 -170.99 23.40
CA HIS A 297 3.70 -171.13 22.23
C HIS A 297 4.31 -172.02 21.15
N ARG A 298 5.62 -171.88 20.85
CA ARG A 298 6.32 -172.76 19.90
C ARG A 298 6.27 -174.25 20.31
N ARG A 299 6.28 -174.54 21.61
CA ARG A 299 6.15 -175.91 22.14
C ARG A 299 4.74 -176.47 22.00
N LEU A 300 3.71 -175.61 22.10
CA LEU A 300 2.31 -175.99 21.91
C LEU A 300 2.00 -176.31 20.44
N ASP A 301 2.49 -175.51 19.50
CA ASP A 301 2.27 -175.75 18.06
C ASP A 301 2.96 -177.05 17.60
N ALA A 302 4.17 -177.32 18.07
CA ALA A 302 4.87 -178.58 17.79
C ALA A 302 4.13 -179.82 18.33
N LEU A 303 3.45 -179.72 19.47
CA LEU A 303 2.62 -180.80 20.02
C LEU A 303 1.32 -180.99 19.23
N ARG A 304 0.72 -179.89 18.77
CA ARG A 304 -0.52 -179.90 17.99
C ARG A 304 -0.34 -180.55 16.62
N ASP A 305 0.77 -180.26 15.94
CA ASP A 305 1.11 -180.87 14.66
C ASP A 305 1.42 -182.37 14.78
N SER A 306 2.02 -182.81 15.89
CA SER A 306 2.23 -184.24 16.16
C SER A 306 0.93 -185.03 16.34
N LEU A 307 -0.10 -184.39 16.90
CA LEU A 307 -1.44 -184.97 17.07
C LEU A 307 -2.22 -185.00 15.76
N GLY A 308 -1.95 -184.07 14.85
CA GLY A 308 -2.47 -184.06 13.48
C GLY A 308 -2.06 -185.27 12.63
N HIS A 309 -0.96 -185.97 12.95
CA HIS A 309 -0.51 -187.12 12.14
C HIS A 309 -0.95 -188.49 12.67
N ALA A 310 -1.31 -188.63 13.94
CA ALA A 310 -1.66 -189.93 14.51
C ALA A 310 -3.15 -190.30 14.32
N LEU A 311 -4.02 -189.33 14.08
CA LEU A 311 -5.48 -189.50 14.14
C LEU A 311 -6.17 -189.75 12.79
N ASP A 312 -5.58 -189.35 11.66
CA ASP A 312 -6.15 -189.55 10.32
C ASP A 312 -5.96 -190.97 9.75
N ALA A 313 -5.23 -191.85 10.44
CA ALA A 313 -4.86 -193.16 9.90
C ALA A 313 -5.87 -194.31 10.19
N THR A 314 -6.85 -194.16 11.08
CA THR A 314 -7.74 -195.31 11.41
C THR A 314 -9.20 -194.91 11.54
N GLY A 315 -9.90 -195.12 10.43
CA GLY A 315 -11.34 -195.13 10.30
C GLY A 315 -11.96 -196.52 10.32
N ASP A 316 -11.64 -197.32 11.35
CA ASP A 316 -12.37 -198.52 11.77
C ASP A 316 -12.87 -198.29 13.22
N ASP A 317 -14.13 -198.60 13.50
CA ASP A 317 -15.11 -197.65 14.08
C ASP A 317 -15.16 -197.49 15.62
N GLU A 318 -14.31 -198.15 16.39
CA GLU A 318 -14.38 -198.13 17.86
C GLU A 318 -13.60 -196.95 18.50
N VAL A 319 -12.64 -196.38 17.77
CA VAL A 319 -11.75 -195.31 18.27
C VAL A 319 -12.33 -193.90 18.00
N ARG A 320 -13.15 -193.75 16.95
CA ARG A 320 -13.80 -192.49 16.57
C ARG A 320 -14.77 -191.94 17.62
N GLN A 321 -15.42 -192.80 18.41
CA GLN A 321 -16.33 -192.34 19.47
C GLN A 321 -15.62 -191.96 20.77
N ARG A 322 -14.38 -192.44 21.01
CA ARG A 322 -13.63 -192.11 22.23
C ARG A 322 -12.84 -190.80 22.13
N LEU A 323 -12.37 -190.42 20.94
CA LEU A 323 -11.56 -189.19 20.77
C LEU A 323 -12.37 -187.91 20.56
N ARG A 324 -13.64 -188.01 20.12
CA ARG A 324 -14.55 -186.85 20.06
C ARG A 324 -14.92 -186.30 21.45
N GLY A 325 -14.85 -187.11 22.51
CA GLY A 325 -15.14 -186.67 23.88
C GLY A 325 -14.01 -185.92 24.60
N ILE A 326 -12.80 -185.86 24.03
CA ILE A 326 -11.63 -185.26 24.70
C ILE A 326 -11.28 -183.87 24.14
N LEU A 327 -11.67 -183.57 22.89
CA LEU A 327 -11.36 -182.28 22.24
C LEU A 327 -12.35 -181.14 22.57
N GLU A 328 -13.45 -181.41 23.26
CA GLU A 328 -14.42 -180.37 23.71
C GLU A 328 -14.04 -179.72 25.06
N ARG A 329 -12.85 -179.99 25.62
CA ARG A 329 -12.51 -179.64 27.02
C ARG A 329 -11.37 -178.65 27.26
N LEU A 330 -11.05 -177.76 26.31
CA LEU A 330 -10.12 -176.65 26.58
C LEU A 330 -10.63 -175.29 26.08
N PRO A 331 -11.07 -174.41 27.01
CA PRO A 331 -11.43 -173.02 26.74
C PRO A 331 -10.38 -171.99 27.20
N VAL A 332 -10.28 -170.89 26.43
CA VAL A 332 -10.34 -169.46 26.84
C VAL A 332 -9.14 -168.80 27.55
N ALA A 333 -8.75 -167.58 27.11
CA ALA A 333 -8.83 -166.34 27.93
C ALA A 333 -8.31 -165.06 27.23
N ASP A 334 -9.25 -164.15 26.98
CA ASP A 334 -9.10 -162.70 26.82
C ASP A 334 -8.63 -162.00 28.11
N ALA A 335 -8.10 -160.77 27.99
CA ALA A 335 -8.38 -159.70 28.98
C ALA A 335 -8.11 -158.28 28.41
N HIS A 336 -9.22 -157.54 28.30
CA HIS A 336 -9.38 -156.09 28.21
C HIS A 336 -9.09 -155.36 29.54
N ALA A 337 -9.06 -154.02 29.45
CA ALA A 337 -9.55 -152.99 30.40
C ALA A 337 -8.50 -151.89 30.63
N ASP A 338 -8.68 -150.66 30.11
CA ASP A 338 -9.47 -149.54 30.68
C ASP A 338 -8.74 -148.85 31.85
N ASP A 339 -8.51 -147.54 31.79
CA ASP A 339 -9.48 -146.52 32.24
C ASP A 339 -8.86 -145.15 32.62
N HIS A 340 -9.66 -144.11 32.35
CA HIS A 340 -9.79 -142.79 33.00
C HIS A 340 -8.69 -141.70 33.03
N ALA A 341 -9.03 -140.55 32.43
CA ALA A 341 -9.38 -139.28 33.13
C ALA A 341 -8.86 -137.99 32.43
N GLN A 342 -9.74 -137.35 31.66
CA GLN A 342 -9.87 -135.88 31.51
C GLN A 342 -10.47 -135.29 32.83
N PRO A 343 -10.52 -133.96 33.12
CA PRO A 343 -10.84 -132.88 32.16
C PRO A 343 -10.36 -131.41 32.49
N GLN A 344 -10.81 -130.47 31.64
CA GLN A 344 -11.19 -129.04 31.87
C GLN A 344 -10.08 -127.97 32.02
N ASP A 345 -9.97 -126.98 31.11
CA ASP A 345 -10.79 -125.76 30.87
C ASP A 345 -10.54 -124.62 31.86
N ALA A 346 -10.03 -123.48 31.36
CA ALA A 346 -10.42 -122.10 31.74
C ALA A 346 -9.54 -121.03 31.03
N SER A 347 -10.10 -120.39 30.00
CA SER A 347 -9.93 -118.95 29.77
C SER A 347 -11.04 -118.22 30.56
N PRO A 348 -10.93 -116.94 30.97
CA PRO A 348 -11.37 -115.86 30.05
C PRO A 348 -10.76 -114.44 30.26
N SER A 349 -10.92 -113.62 29.20
CA SER A 349 -11.33 -112.19 29.09
C SER A 349 -10.84 -111.08 30.03
N ASP A 350 -10.36 -110.00 29.40
CA ASP A 350 -10.75 -108.58 29.48
C ASP A 350 -11.18 -107.89 30.81
N ASP A 351 -10.59 -106.69 30.98
CA ASP A 351 -11.18 -105.35 31.28
C ASP A 351 -10.69 -104.54 32.50
N ALA A 352 -10.32 -103.29 32.17
CA ALA A 352 -10.40 -102.01 32.88
C ALA A 352 -9.45 -101.62 34.03
N SER A 353 -8.50 -100.72 33.73
CA SER A 353 -8.44 -99.32 34.26
C SER A 353 -7.50 -98.44 33.43
#